data_AF-A0A9X6AC29-F1
#
_entry.id   AF-A0A9X6AC29-F1
#
_cell.length_a   1.000
_cell.length_b   1.000
_cell.length_c   1.000
_cell.angle_alpha   90.00
_cell.angle_beta   90.00
_cell.angle_gamma   90.00
#
_symmetry.space_group_name_H-M   'P 1'
#
loop_
_entity.id
_entity.type
_entity.pdbx_description
1 polymer ?
#
loop_
_entity_poly.entity_id
_entity_poly.type
_entity_poly.pdbx_seq_one_letter_code
_entity_poly.pdbx_strand_id
1 'polypeptide(L)' 'RNSRDQLGMIDDTTRAIFGRSYAAEPDVLVKQLQEDEAIQAADTLLLTIPNQLGVDYNAHVLESILTHVAPELGWR' A
#
# COMPACT_ATOMS: atom_id res chain seq x y z
N ARG A 1 9.59 10.34 10.26
CA ARG A 1 10.19 11.65 9.91
C ARG A 1 9.71 12.01 8.50
N ASN A 2 8.81 13.01 8.40
CA ASN A 2 8.32 13.69 7.19
C ASN A 2 8.02 12.84 5.94
N SER A 3 6.90 12.11 5.97
CA SER A 3 6.22 11.63 4.76
C SER A 3 5.56 12.84 4.07
N ARG A 4 6.32 13.50 3.20
CA ARG A 4 5.80 14.54 2.30
C ARG A 4 5.51 13.90 0.95
N ASP A 5 4.45 14.35 0.31
CA ASP A 5 4.14 13.92 -1.04
C ASP A 5 5.29 14.27 -1.98
N GLN A 6 5.72 13.30 -2.78
CA GLN A 6 6.76 13.43 -3.78
C GLN A 6 6.15 13.32 -5.17
N LEU A 7 6.68 14.07 -6.13
CA LEU A 7 6.30 13.93 -7.52
C LEU A 7 7.33 13.05 -8.22
N GLY A 8 6.87 12.06 -8.99
CA GLY A 8 7.72 11.40 -9.97
C GLY A 8 6.92 10.60 -10.99
N MET A 9 7.59 9.69 -11.70
CA MET A 9 7.03 9.03 -12.88
C MET A 9 6.89 7.52 -12.62
N ILE A 10 5.73 6.93 -12.91
CA ILE A 10 5.54 5.47 -12.86
C ILE A 10 5.91 4.81 -14.20
N ASP A 11 5.79 5.57 -15.29
CA ASP A 11 6.24 5.22 -16.64
C ASP A 11 6.60 6.50 -17.41
N ASP A 12 7.04 6.40 -18.67
CA ASP A 12 7.48 7.54 -19.51
C ASP A 12 6.41 8.64 -19.67
N THR A 13 5.13 8.33 -19.44
CA THR A 13 4.00 9.24 -19.67
C THR A 13 3.22 9.59 -18.40
N THR A 14 3.29 8.77 -17.36
CA THR A 14 2.43 8.90 -16.17
C THR A 14 3.17 9.61 -15.03
N ARG A 15 2.79 10.87 -14.79
CA ARG A 15 3.14 11.61 -13.57
C ARG A 15 2.31 11.09 -12.40
N ALA A 16 2.97 10.59 -11.37
CA ALA A 16 2.36 10.16 -10.13
C ALA A 16 2.76 11.07 -8.96
N ILE A 17 1.78 11.32 -8.09
CA ILE A 17 2.03 11.88 -6.77
C ILE A 17 2.27 10.68 -5.86
N PHE A 18 3.51 10.47 -5.47
CA PHE A 18 3.90 9.54 -4.42
C PHE A 18 3.45 10.12 -3.09
N GLY A 19 2.36 9.58 -2.56
CA GLY A 19 1.86 9.94 -1.24
C GLY A 19 2.78 9.50 -0.12
N ARG A 20 2.22 9.45 1.09
CA ARG A 20 2.95 9.03 2.29
C ARG A 20 3.44 7.59 2.16
N SER A 21 4.67 7.34 2.59
CA SER A 21 5.17 5.98 2.77
C SER A 21 4.64 5.41 4.09
N TYR A 22 4.02 4.23 4.01
CA TYR A 22 3.52 3.45 5.13
C TYR A 22 4.39 2.20 5.30
N ALA A 23 5.08 2.09 6.43
CA ALA A 23 5.95 0.95 6.74
C ALA A 23 5.96 0.72 8.25
N ALA A 24 5.20 -0.27 8.70
CA ALA A 24 5.05 -0.63 10.10
C ALA A 24 4.55 -2.07 10.22
N GLU A 25 4.52 -2.59 11.45
CA GLU A 25 3.83 -3.83 11.80
C GLU A 25 2.33 -3.76 11.44
N PRO A 26 1.65 -4.90 11.18
CA PRO A 26 0.28 -4.91 10.64
C PRO A 26 -0.72 -4.05 11.40
N ASP A 27 -0.79 -4.15 12.73
CA ASP A 27 -1.75 -3.38 13.54
C ASP A 27 -1.54 -1.86 13.44
N VAL A 28 -0.26 -1.45 13.39
CA VAL A 28 0.11 -0.04 13.24
C VAL A 28 -0.16 0.44 11.82
N LEU A 29 0.12 -0.41 10.83
CA LEU A 29 -0.14 -0.13 9.43
C LEU A 29 -1.64 0.07 9.19
N VAL A 30 -2.50 -0.84 9.67
CA VAL A 30 -3.95 -0.72 9.61
C VAL A 30 -4.41 0.62 10.15
N LYS A 31 -3.97 1.00 11.36
CA LYS A 31 -4.33 2.29 11.95
C LYS A 31 -3.93 3.48 11.06
N GLN A 32 -2.71 3.45 10.52
CA GLN A 32 -2.23 4.51 9.63
C GLN A 32 -3.04 4.61 8.34
N LEU A 33 -3.46 3.48 7.76
CA LEU A 33 -4.27 3.42 6.55
C LEU A 33 -5.74 3.81 6.81
N GLN A 34 -6.29 3.50 7.99
CA GLN A 34 -7.62 3.96 8.42
C GLN A 34 -7.69 5.48 8.55
N GLU A 35 -6.61 6.11 9.01
CA GLU A 35 -6.53 7.55 9.21
C GLU A 35 -6.26 8.34 7.91
N ASP A 36 -5.98 7.66 6.78
CA ASP A 36 -5.71 8.30 5.50
C ASP A 36 -7.00 8.52 4.68
N GLU A 37 -7.39 9.79 4.55
CA GLU A 37 -8.60 10.20 3.83
C GLU A 37 -8.59 9.81 2.34
N ALA A 38 -7.43 9.82 1.69
CA ALA A 38 -7.32 9.43 0.29
C ALA A 38 -7.52 7.93 0.09
N ILE A 39 -7.07 7.12 1.06
CA ILE A 39 -7.33 5.67 1.07
C ILE A 39 -8.81 5.38 1.35
N GLN A 40 -9.41 6.07 2.31
CA GLN A 40 -10.83 5.89 2.63
C GLN A 40 -11.76 6.29 1.47
N ALA A 41 -11.37 7.30 0.69
CA ALA A 41 -12.14 7.76 -0.46
C ALA A 41 -11.93 6.93 -1.74
N ALA A 42 -10.96 6.01 -1.76
CA ALA A 42 -10.62 5.26 -2.95
C ALA A 42 -11.55 4.05 -3.17
N ASP A 43 -12.13 3.95 -4.37
CA ASP A 43 -12.88 2.74 -4.79
C ASP A 43 -11.96 1.57 -5.14
N THR A 44 -10.67 1.84 -5.37
CA THR A 44 -9.69 0.82 -5.79
C THR A 44 -8.30 1.18 -5.31
N LEU A 45 -7.59 0.17 -4.78
CA LEU A 45 -6.19 0.27 -4.40
C LEU A 45 -5.35 -0.66 -5.28
N LEU A 46 -4.25 -0.14 -5.82
CA LEU A 46 -3.28 -0.91 -6.59
C LEU A 46 -2.06 -1.21 -5.72
N LEU A 47 -1.80 -2.50 -5.51
CA LEU A 47 -0.62 -2.97 -4.80
C LEU A 47 0.44 -3.48 -5.78
N THR A 48 1.62 -2.86 -5.75
CA THR A 48 2.76 -3.29 -6.57
C THR A 48 3.72 -4.11 -5.72
N ILE A 49 3.86 -5.40 -6.04
CA ILE A 49 4.80 -6.31 -5.35
C ILE A 49 6.00 -6.58 -6.28
N PRO A 50 7.21 -6.11 -5.93
CA PRO A 50 8.39 -6.31 -6.77
C PRO A 50 8.80 -7.79 -6.81
N ASN A 51 8.87 -8.37 -8.02
CA ASN A 51 9.12 -9.80 -8.25
C ASN A 51 10.59 -10.25 -8.15
N GLN A 52 11.45 -9.49 -7.45
CA GLN A 52 12.87 -9.84 -7.32
C GLN A 52 13.11 -11.06 -6.41
N LEU A 53 12.13 -11.41 -5.58
CA LEU A 53 12.22 -12.45 -4.56
C LEU A 53 11.50 -13.75 -4.94
N GLY A 54 10.90 -13.81 -6.14
CA GLY A 54 10.21 -14.99 -6.66
C GLY A 54 8.74 -15.10 -6.24
N VAL A 55 8.05 -16.08 -6.84
CA VAL A 55 6.60 -16.25 -6.74
C VAL A 55 6.15 -16.55 -5.30
N ASP A 56 6.81 -17.48 -4.62
CA ASP A 56 6.40 -17.93 -3.29
C ASP A 56 6.44 -16.79 -2.26
N TYR A 57 7.49 -15.96 -2.33
CA TYR A 57 7.61 -14.81 -1.44
C TYR A 57 6.52 -13.77 -1.74
N ASN A 58 6.27 -13.49 -3.02
CA ASN A 58 5.23 -12.55 -3.41
C ASN A 58 3.83 -13.03 -3.01
N ALA A 59 3.55 -14.32 -3.13
CA ALA A 59 2.31 -14.93 -2.67
C ALA A 59 2.16 -14.79 -1.16
N HIS A 60 3.23 -15.01 -0.39
CA HIS A 60 3.22 -14.81 1.06
C HIS A 60 2.97 -13.34 1.47
N VAL A 61 3.55 -12.37 0.75
CA VAL A 61 3.29 -10.94 0.99
C VAL A 61 1.82 -10.60 0.72
N LEU A 62 1.27 -11.09 -0.40
CA LEU A 62 -0.13 -10.87 -0.72
C LEU A 62 -1.05 -11.52 0.32
N GLU A 63 -0.77 -12.76 0.72
CA GLU A 63 -1.49 -13.46 1.78
C GLU A 63 -1.47 -12.66 3.08
N SER A 64 -0.30 -12.15 3.49
CA SER A 64 -0.16 -11.35 4.71
C SER A 64 -1.03 -10.08 4.70
N ILE A 65 -1.18 -9.44 3.54
CA ILE A 65 -2.06 -8.27 3.39
C ILE A 65 -3.53 -8.69 3.50
N LEU A 66 -3.92 -9.79 2.84
CA LEU A 66 -5.29 -10.30 2.88
C LEU A 66 -5.70 -10.83 4.26
N THR A 67 -4.77 -11.35 5.05
CA THR A 67 -5.05 -11.91 6.38
C THR A 67 -4.96 -10.89 7.51
N HIS A 68 -4.04 -9.93 7.43
CA HIS A 68 -3.74 -9.03 8.55
C HIS A 68 -4.17 -7.58 8.32
N VAL A 69 -4.36 -7.14 7.07
CA VAL A 69 -4.64 -5.71 6.75
C VAL A 69 -6.04 -5.54 6.17
N ALA A 70 -6.38 -6.30 5.13
CA ALA A 70 -7.64 -6.18 4.42
C ALA A 70 -8.90 -6.29 5.33
N PRO A 71 -8.99 -7.24 6.28
CA PRO A 71 -10.20 -7.41 7.09
C PRO A 71 -10.50 -6.20 7.98
N GLU A 72 -9.48 -5.61 8.58
CA GLU A 72 -9.59 -4.44 9.46
C GLU A 72 -9.93 -3.15 8.70
N LEU A 73 -9.72 -3.15 7.38
CA LEU A 73 -10.06 -2.03 6.49
C LEU A 73 -11.35 -2.28 5.69
N GLY A 74 -12.00 -3.42 5.90
CA GLY A 74 -13.22 -3.82 5.18
C GLY A 74 -12.99 -4.13 3.70
N TRP A 75 -11.75 -4.38 3.30
CA TRP A 75 -11.38 -4.77 1.94
C TRP A 75 -11.74 -6.24 1.70
N ARG A 76 -12.16 -6.59 0.48
CA ARG A 76 -12.61 -7.93 0.08
C ARG A 76 -11.60 -8.65 -0.79
#